data_AF-A0A7J9HAF6-F1
#
_entry.id   AF-A0A7J9HAF6-F1
#
_cell.length_a   1.000
_cell.length_b   1.000
_cell.length_c   1.000
_cell.angle_alpha   90.00
_cell.angle_beta   90.00
_cell.angle_gamma   90.00
#
_symmetry.space_group_name_H-M   'P 1'
#
loop_
_entity.id
_entity.type
_entity.pdbx_description
1 polymer ?
#
loop_
_entity_poly.entity_id
_entity_poly.type
_entity_poly.pdbx_seq_one_letter_code
_entity_poly.pdbx_strand_id
1 'polypeptide(L)'
;MCPTEPYVLSGGKDKSVVLWSIQDHITTMATDPTKSPGSGGSIIKQNKPGEGNDKAADGPSLGPRGVFCGHEDTVEDVTFCPSSAQEFCSVGDDSCLILWDARVGTGPTVKVEKAHNADLHCVDWNPHDENLILTGSADHTVRMFDRRNLTSNGIGSPIYKFEGHKAAVLCVQWSPDKSSVFGSSAEDGLLNIWDYDK
;
A
#
# COMPACT_ATOMS: atom_id res chain seq x y z
N MET A 1 -4.48 26.25 -1.32
CA MET A 1 -3.75 24.98 -1.07
C MET A 1 -4.82 23.97 -0.68
N CYS A 2 -5.11 22.99 -1.54
CA CYS A 2 -5.97 21.89 -1.12
C CYS A 2 -5.20 21.11 -0.05
N PRO A 3 -5.75 20.90 1.16
CA PRO A 3 -5.20 19.89 2.03
C PRO A 3 -5.45 18.56 1.32
N THR A 4 -4.44 18.00 0.67
CA THR A 4 -4.50 16.60 0.25
C THR A 4 -4.73 15.81 1.53
N GLU A 5 -5.91 15.22 1.67
CA GLU A 5 -6.20 14.41 2.85
C GLU A 5 -5.09 13.36 2.99
N PRO A 6 -4.43 13.27 4.17
CA PRO A 6 -3.25 12.42 4.33
C PRO A 6 -3.70 10.95 4.45
N TYR A 7 -3.83 10.30 3.29
CA TYR A 7 -4.18 8.88 3.19
C TYR A 7 -2.94 7.98 3.29
N VAL A 8 -3.16 6.77 3.80
CA VAL A 8 -2.15 5.71 3.86
C VAL A 8 -2.78 4.42 3.31
N LEU A 9 -2.01 3.65 2.54
CA LEU A 9 -2.37 2.31 2.12
C LEU A 9 -1.53 1.28 2.87
N SER A 10 -2.10 0.11 3.10
CA SER A 10 -1.36 -1.05 3.59
C SER A 10 -1.87 -2.32 2.92
N GLY A 11 -0.97 -3.18 2.46
CA GLY A 11 -1.24 -4.58 2.14
C GLY A 11 -1.00 -5.49 3.34
N GLY A 12 -1.49 -6.73 3.28
CA GLY A 12 -1.26 -7.71 4.32
C GLY A 12 -1.55 -9.15 3.92
N LYS A 13 -1.23 -10.08 4.84
CA LYS A 13 -1.52 -11.52 4.73
C LYS A 13 -3.00 -11.87 4.77
N ASP A 14 -3.84 -10.91 5.14
CA ASP A 14 -5.29 -10.98 5.05
C ASP A 14 -5.80 -10.74 3.62
N LYS A 15 -4.88 -10.68 2.64
CA LYS A 15 -5.16 -10.59 1.20
C LYS A 15 -5.87 -9.31 0.78
N SER A 16 -5.83 -8.32 1.67
CA SER A 16 -6.59 -7.09 1.53
C SER A 16 -5.67 -5.89 1.41
N VAL A 17 -6.11 -4.89 0.65
CA VAL A 17 -5.55 -3.54 0.73
C VAL A 17 -6.45 -2.71 1.63
N VAL A 18 -5.86 -1.99 2.57
CA VAL A 18 -6.60 -1.15 3.51
C VAL A 18 -6.22 0.30 3.31
N LEU A 19 -7.23 1.15 3.16
CA LEU A 19 -7.09 2.61 3.06
C LEU A 19 -7.38 3.24 4.41
N TRP A 20 -6.47 4.08 4.88
CA TRP A 20 -6.53 4.77 6.17
C TRP A 20 -6.49 6.29 5.97
N SER A 21 -7.06 7.03 6.91
CA SER A 21 -6.93 8.50 6.97
C SER A 21 -6.19 8.91 8.23
N ILE A 22 -5.08 9.62 8.08
CA ILE A 22 -4.35 10.20 9.22
C ILE A 22 -5.18 11.29 9.91
N GLN A 23 -6.08 11.95 9.18
CA GLN A 23 -6.94 12.96 9.80
C GLN A 23 -7.91 12.34 10.81
N ASP A 24 -8.45 11.15 10.49
CA ASP A 24 -9.29 10.40 11.45
C ASP A 24 -8.48 10.06 12.69
N HIS A 25 -7.22 9.65 12.53
CA HIS A 25 -6.31 9.38 13.66
C HIS A 25 -6.14 10.59 14.59
N ILE A 26 -5.84 11.75 14.01
CA ILE A 26 -5.65 13.00 14.77
C ILE A 26 -6.93 13.38 15.52
N THR A 27 -8.09 13.26 14.87
CA THR A 27 -9.38 13.62 15.47
C THR A 27 -9.73 12.69 16.62
N THR A 28 -9.53 11.37 16.49
CA THR A 28 -9.82 10.41 17.56
C THR A 28 -8.91 10.63 18.78
N MET A 29 -7.64 11.00 18.58
CA MET A 29 -6.75 11.40 19.69
C MET A 29 -7.18 12.69 20.38
N ALA A 30 -7.68 13.69 19.62
CA ALA A 30 -8.09 14.97 20.18
C ALA A 30 -9.37 14.88 21.04
N THR A 31 -10.19 13.85 20.83
CA THR A 31 -11.44 13.64 21.58
C THR A 31 -11.27 12.92 22.92
N ASP A 32 -10.05 12.56 23.33
CA ASP A 32 -9.78 11.80 24.55
C ASP A 32 -9.42 12.75 25.73
N PRO A 33 -10.36 13.18 26.59
CA PRO A 33 -10.11 14.20 27.60
C PRO A 33 -9.75 13.50 28.91
N THR A 34 -8.51 13.01 29.04
CA THR A 34 -8.02 12.58 30.35
C THR A 34 -7.06 13.60 30.97
N LYS A 35 -7.65 14.34 31.94
CA LYS A 35 -7.06 15.10 33.07
C LYS A 35 -6.60 16.55 32.86
N SER A 36 -7.51 17.46 33.21
CA SER A 36 -7.16 18.78 33.80
C SER A 36 -6.59 18.61 35.22
N PRO A 37 -5.58 19.39 35.65
CA PRO A 37 -5.11 19.38 37.03
C PRO A 37 -6.02 20.26 37.91
N GLY A 38 -7.01 19.63 38.55
CA GLY A 38 -7.84 20.25 39.57
C GLY A 38 -7.18 20.19 40.95
N SER A 39 -6.96 21.38 41.51
CA SER A 39 -6.46 21.67 42.85
C SER A 39 -7.37 21.18 43.98
N GLY A 40 -6.77 20.65 45.05
CA GLY A 40 -7.24 20.83 46.44
C GLY A 40 -7.96 19.66 47.14
N GLY A 41 -7.41 19.22 48.28
CA GLY A 41 -8.20 18.71 49.42
C GLY A 41 -7.93 17.26 49.87
N SER A 42 -7.20 17.10 50.97
CA SER A 42 -7.12 15.86 51.79
C SER A 42 -8.49 15.36 52.25
N ILE A 43 -8.64 14.03 52.42
CA ILE A 43 -9.14 13.33 53.62
C ILE A 43 -8.96 11.80 53.46
N ILE A 44 -8.59 11.14 54.56
CA ILE A 44 -8.29 9.70 54.75
C ILE A 44 -9.59 8.88 54.91
N LYS A 45 -9.66 7.65 54.36
CA LYS A 45 -10.30 6.46 55.00
C LYS A 45 -10.03 5.11 54.27
N GLN A 46 -10.03 4.03 55.07
CA GLN A 46 -9.56 2.65 54.84
C GLN A 46 -10.55 1.67 54.15
N ASN A 47 -9.99 0.53 53.69
CA ASN A 47 -10.49 -0.87 53.63
C ASN A 47 -11.56 -1.30 52.59
N LYS A 48 -11.19 -2.15 51.61
CA LYS A 48 -11.26 -3.65 51.55
C LYS A 48 -11.14 -4.15 50.09
N PRO A 49 -10.70 -5.40 49.82
CA PRO A 49 -10.47 -5.90 48.46
C PRO A 49 -11.74 -6.51 47.86
N GLY A 50 -12.05 -6.15 46.62
CA GLY A 50 -13.15 -6.70 45.84
C GLY A 50 -12.85 -6.58 44.36
N GLU A 51 -12.67 -7.73 43.72
CA GLU A 51 -12.85 -8.04 42.30
C GLU A 51 -12.41 -6.97 41.29
N GLY A 52 -11.17 -7.12 40.81
CA GLY A 52 -10.69 -6.46 39.60
C GLY A 52 -11.44 -7.01 38.39
N ASN A 53 -12.50 -6.31 37.99
CA ASN A 53 -13.01 -6.41 36.64
C ASN A 53 -12.11 -5.53 35.76
N ASP A 54 -11.07 -6.14 35.20
CA ASP A 54 -10.18 -5.49 34.23
C ASP A 54 -10.95 -5.23 32.93
N LYS A 55 -11.84 -4.23 32.94
CA LYS A 55 -12.23 -3.56 31.70
C LYS A 55 -11.02 -2.77 31.25
N ALA A 56 -10.22 -3.39 30.38
CA ALA A 56 -9.30 -2.67 29.52
C ALA A 56 -10.11 -1.52 28.90
N ALA A 57 -9.75 -0.30 29.24
CA ALA A 57 -10.28 0.87 28.57
C ALA A 57 -9.88 0.73 27.11
N ASP A 58 -10.85 0.46 26.23
CA ASP A 58 -10.66 0.54 24.79
C ASP A 58 -10.15 1.95 24.50
N GLY A 59 -8.85 2.04 24.17
CA GLY A 59 -8.27 3.28 23.69
C GLY A 59 -8.95 3.72 22.39
N PRO A 60 -8.69 4.96 21.94
CA PRO A 60 -9.20 5.45 20.67
C PRO A 60 -8.83 4.48 19.54
N SER A 61 -9.84 3.85 18.94
CA SER A 61 -9.69 2.92 17.81
C SER A 61 -10.05 3.62 16.50
N LEU A 62 -9.35 3.24 15.43
CA LEU A 62 -9.56 3.80 14.10
C LEU A 62 -10.06 2.73 13.16
N GLY A 63 -11.18 3.01 12.53
CA GLY A 63 -11.69 2.20 11.45
C GLY A 63 -10.97 2.51 10.14
N PRO A 64 -10.83 1.53 9.24
CA PRO A 64 -10.37 1.79 7.89
C PRO A 64 -11.39 2.62 7.11
N ARG A 65 -10.92 3.47 6.19
CA ARG A 65 -11.76 4.18 5.22
C ARG A 65 -12.27 3.25 4.12
N GLY A 66 -11.50 2.20 3.81
CA GLY A 66 -11.90 1.16 2.87
C GLY A 66 -11.06 -0.09 3.05
N VAL A 67 -11.69 -1.26 2.87
CA VAL A 67 -11.03 -2.56 2.82
C VAL A 67 -11.31 -3.15 1.44
N PHE A 68 -10.26 -3.32 0.66
CA PHE A 68 -10.32 -3.71 -0.74
C PHE A 68 -9.93 -5.18 -0.87
N CYS A 69 -10.83 -5.97 -1.46
CA CYS A 69 -10.69 -7.42 -1.55
C CYS A 69 -10.57 -7.83 -3.02
N GLY A 70 -9.57 -8.63 -3.35
CA GLY A 70 -9.39 -9.13 -4.71
C GLY A 70 -8.10 -9.91 -4.95
N HIS A 71 -7.10 -9.78 -4.07
CA HIS A 71 -5.96 -10.71 -4.05
C HIS A 71 -6.37 -12.06 -3.45
N GLU A 72 -5.74 -13.12 -3.93
CA GLU A 72 -5.95 -14.50 -3.44
C GLU A 72 -4.88 -14.96 -2.46
N ASP A 73 -3.83 -14.16 -2.26
CA ASP A 73 -2.74 -14.39 -1.32
C ASP A 73 -2.21 -13.05 -0.76
N THR A 74 -1.10 -13.08 -0.01
CA THR A 74 -0.49 -11.91 0.64
C THR A 74 -0.31 -10.74 -0.33
N VAL A 75 -0.73 -9.54 0.10
CA VAL A 75 -0.42 -8.30 -0.60
C VAL A 75 0.92 -7.79 -0.11
N GLU A 76 1.92 -7.80 -0.98
CA GLU A 76 3.31 -7.46 -0.65
C GLU A 76 3.57 -5.95 -0.74
N ASP A 77 2.98 -5.27 -1.74
CA ASP A 77 3.23 -3.85 -1.95
C ASP A 77 2.02 -3.12 -2.54
N VAL A 78 1.95 -1.82 -2.25
CA VAL A 78 0.85 -0.92 -2.62
C VAL A 78 1.40 0.47 -2.96
N THR A 79 0.87 1.11 -4.00
CA THR A 79 1.27 2.47 -4.35
C THR A 79 0.08 3.28 -4.88
N PHE A 80 0.05 4.57 -4.55
CA PHE A 80 -0.97 5.49 -5.05
C PHE A 80 -0.69 5.88 -6.50
N CYS A 81 -1.77 6.19 -7.22
CA CYS A 81 -1.66 6.94 -8.47
C CYS A 81 -1.12 8.36 -8.16
N PRO A 82 -0.06 8.84 -8.82
CA PRO A 82 0.53 10.14 -8.53
C PRO A 82 -0.42 11.33 -8.69
N SER A 83 -1.44 11.19 -9.55
CA SER A 83 -2.43 12.24 -9.84
C SER A 83 -3.71 12.14 -9.01
N SER A 84 -3.91 11.06 -8.24
CA SER A 84 -5.19 10.78 -7.57
C SER A 84 -5.01 10.00 -6.27
N ALA A 85 -5.46 10.58 -5.15
CA ALA A 85 -5.48 9.92 -3.85
C ALA A 85 -6.58 8.85 -3.70
N GLN A 86 -7.39 8.63 -4.74
CA GLN A 86 -8.47 7.64 -4.76
C GLN A 86 -8.15 6.45 -5.66
N GLU A 87 -7.10 6.56 -6.50
CA GLU A 87 -6.62 5.49 -7.35
C GLU A 87 -5.29 4.97 -6.83
N PHE A 88 -5.12 3.67 -6.87
CA PHE A 88 -3.91 3.00 -6.40
C PHE A 88 -3.81 1.62 -7.03
N CYS A 89 -2.64 1.00 -6.92
CA CYS A 89 -2.44 -0.38 -7.33
C CYS A 89 -1.75 -1.19 -6.23
N SER A 90 -1.86 -2.50 -6.33
CA SER A 90 -1.24 -3.44 -5.42
C SER A 90 -0.75 -4.68 -6.15
N VAL A 91 0.19 -5.37 -5.53
CA VAL A 91 0.78 -6.61 -6.01
C VAL A 91 0.93 -7.61 -4.87
N GLY A 92 1.05 -8.91 -5.18
CA GLY A 92 1.19 -9.93 -4.16
C GLY A 92 1.63 -11.30 -4.65
N ASP A 93 1.62 -12.25 -3.71
CA ASP A 93 2.05 -13.64 -3.90
C ASP A 93 1.13 -14.41 -4.87
N ASP A 94 -0.08 -13.92 -5.14
CA ASP A 94 -0.97 -14.46 -6.17
C ASP A 94 -0.54 -14.11 -7.61
N SER A 95 0.66 -13.54 -7.77
CA SER A 95 1.25 -13.14 -9.04
C SER A 95 0.39 -12.12 -9.82
N CYS A 96 -0.48 -11.38 -9.14
CA CYS A 96 -1.38 -10.41 -9.76
C CYS A 96 -0.92 -8.97 -9.55
N LEU A 97 -1.18 -8.12 -10.54
CA LEU A 97 -1.22 -6.66 -10.41
C LEU A 97 -2.68 -6.23 -10.43
N ILE A 98 -3.13 -5.52 -9.40
CA ILE A 98 -4.51 -5.05 -9.28
C ILE A 98 -4.55 -3.52 -9.22
N LEU A 99 -5.43 -2.91 -10.02
CA LEU A 99 -5.73 -1.49 -9.96
C LEU A 99 -7.07 -1.28 -9.26
N TRP A 100 -7.12 -0.26 -8.42
CA TRP A 100 -8.25 0.08 -7.57
C TRP A 100 -8.66 1.53 -7.78
N ASP A 101 -9.96 1.78 -7.58
CA ASP A 101 -10.51 3.13 -7.51
C ASP A 101 -11.55 3.16 -6.39
N ALA A 102 -11.23 3.86 -5.30
CA ALA A 102 -12.07 3.96 -4.11
C ALA A 102 -13.43 4.64 -4.39
N ARG A 103 -13.58 5.35 -5.52
CA ARG A 103 -14.83 6.01 -5.91
C ARG A 103 -15.86 5.05 -6.47
N VAL A 104 -15.42 3.92 -7.07
CA VAL A 104 -16.31 2.95 -7.70
C VAL A 104 -16.63 1.75 -6.80
N GLY A 105 -15.83 1.52 -5.76
CA GLY A 105 -16.09 0.52 -4.73
C GLY A 105 -14.83 -0.09 -4.15
N THR A 106 -14.99 -1.22 -3.47
CA THR A 106 -13.89 -1.97 -2.81
C THR A 106 -13.39 -3.17 -3.62
N GLY A 107 -13.91 -3.37 -4.83
CA GLY A 107 -13.47 -4.44 -5.73
C GLY A 107 -12.41 -3.96 -6.74
N PRO A 108 -11.70 -4.89 -7.39
CA PRO A 108 -10.76 -4.56 -8.47
C PRO A 108 -11.43 -3.79 -9.60
N THR A 109 -10.80 -2.72 -10.08
CA THR A 109 -11.18 -2.11 -11.37
C THR A 109 -10.56 -2.85 -12.54
N VAL A 110 -9.32 -3.28 -12.37
CA VAL A 110 -8.57 -4.12 -13.31
C VAL A 110 -7.76 -5.12 -12.50
N LYS A 111 -7.80 -6.39 -12.87
CA LYS A 111 -6.95 -7.45 -12.31
C LYS A 111 -6.15 -8.09 -13.43
N VAL A 112 -4.84 -7.90 -13.40
CA VAL A 112 -3.89 -8.53 -14.31
C VAL A 112 -3.46 -9.85 -13.68
N GLU A 113 -4.07 -10.94 -14.13
CA GLU A 113 -3.68 -12.28 -13.69
C GLU A 113 -2.36 -12.70 -14.34
N LYS A 114 -1.49 -13.36 -13.56
CA LYS A 114 -0.17 -13.81 -14.03
C LYS A 114 0.66 -12.66 -14.61
N ALA A 115 0.67 -11.52 -13.92
CA ALA A 115 1.50 -10.39 -14.26
C ALA A 115 2.98 -10.80 -14.35
N HIS A 116 3.41 -11.74 -13.49
CA HIS A 116 4.68 -12.46 -13.54
C HIS A 116 4.49 -13.99 -13.48
N ASN A 117 5.61 -14.73 -13.62
CA ASN A 117 5.61 -16.19 -13.50
C ASN A 117 5.82 -16.69 -12.06
N ALA A 118 5.96 -15.77 -11.12
CA ALA A 118 6.09 -16.01 -9.68
C ALA A 118 5.61 -14.75 -8.93
N ASP A 119 5.62 -14.83 -7.61
CA ASP A 119 5.20 -13.81 -6.65
C ASP A 119 5.73 -12.42 -7.01
N LEU A 120 4.90 -11.39 -6.83
CA LEU A 120 5.31 -9.99 -7.00
C LEU A 120 5.60 -9.39 -5.63
N HIS A 121 6.77 -8.78 -5.47
CA HIS A 121 7.20 -8.21 -4.20
C HIS A 121 7.11 -6.69 -4.15
N CYS A 122 7.08 -6.03 -5.30
CA CYS A 122 7.13 -4.57 -5.34
C CYS A 122 6.41 -4.01 -6.57
N VAL A 123 5.88 -2.80 -6.40
CA VAL A 123 5.19 -2.04 -7.44
C VAL A 123 5.52 -0.56 -7.32
N ASP A 124 5.69 0.12 -8.46
CA ASP A 124 5.80 1.57 -8.45
C ASP A 124 5.13 2.23 -9.66
N TRP A 125 4.52 3.39 -9.43
CA TRP A 125 3.73 4.11 -10.42
C TRP A 125 4.50 5.35 -10.89
N ASN A 126 4.71 5.47 -12.20
CA ASN A 126 5.55 6.52 -12.74
C ASN A 126 4.99 7.93 -12.41
N PRO A 127 5.77 8.80 -11.73
CA PRO A 127 5.34 10.13 -11.33
C PRO A 127 5.25 11.13 -12.48
N HIS A 128 5.84 10.82 -13.63
CA HIS A 128 5.87 11.66 -14.83
C HIS A 128 4.87 11.22 -15.92
N ASP A 129 4.54 9.92 -16.00
CA ASP A 129 3.51 9.37 -16.88
C ASP A 129 2.64 8.38 -16.11
N GLU A 130 1.45 8.82 -15.71
CA GLU A 130 0.48 8.02 -14.95
C GLU A 130 -0.01 6.76 -15.68
N ASN A 131 0.39 6.52 -16.93
CA ASN A 131 0.04 5.28 -17.62
C ASN A 131 1.03 4.14 -17.32
N LEU A 132 2.21 4.44 -16.80
CA LEU A 132 3.29 3.46 -16.65
C LEU A 132 3.40 2.95 -15.21
N ILE A 133 3.39 1.63 -15.06
CA ILE A 133 3.52 0.92 -13.79
C ILE A 133 4.66 -0.09 -13.89
N LEU A 134 5.54 -0.14 -12.89
CA LEU A 134 6.60 -1.14 -12.74
C LEU A 134 6.20 -2.18 -11.71
N THR A 135 6.58 -3.43 -11.96
CA THR A 135 6.48 -4.52 -10.99
C THR A 135 7.76 -5.32 -10.94
N GLY A 136 8.19 -5.74 -9.75
CA GLY A 136 9.31 -6.65 -9.53
C GLY A 136 8.86 -7.96 -8.88
N SER A 137 9.50 -9.06 -9.25
CA SER A 137 9.04 -10.42 -8.91
C SER A 137 10.15 -11.37 -8.51
N ALA A 138 9.75 -12.43 -7.79
CA ALA A 138 10.51 -13.66 -7.57
C ALA A 138 10.93 -14.37 -8.87
N ASP A 139 10.35 -14.02 -10.04
CA ASP A 139 10.79 -14.53 -11.35
C ASP A 139 12.07 -13.85 -11.88
N HIS A 140 12.71 -13.02 -11.04
CA HIS A 140 13.95 -12.28 -11.28
C HIS A 140 13.83 -11.14 -12.31
N THR A 141 12.60 -10.79 -12.70
CA THR A 141 12.38 -9.77 -13.73
C THR A 141 11.67 -8.55 -13.19
N VAL A 142 11.92 -7.42 -13.83
CA VAL A 142 11.06 -6.25 -13.73
C VAL A 142 10.20 -6.20 -14.98
N ARG A 143 8.90 -5.92 -14.82
CA ARG A 143 7.99 -5.71 -15.95
C ARG A 143 7.40 -4.32 -15.88
N MET A 144 7.20 -3.72 -17.05
CA MET A 144 6.49 -2.45 -17.18
C MET A 144 5.17 -2.67 -17.90
N PHE A 145 4.11 -2.11 -17.34
CA PHE A 145 2.75 -2.16 -17.88
C PHE A 145 2.29 -0.76 -18.26
N ASP A 146 1.52 -0.70 -19.34
CA ASP A 146 0.74 0.48 -19.70
C ASP A 146 -0.71 0.25 -19.28
N ARG A 147 -1.21 1.02 -18.31
CA ARG A 147 -2.55 0.84 -17.75
C ARG A 147 -3.66 0.94 -18.80
N ARG A 148 -3.43 1.67 -19.90
CA ARG A 148 -4.39 1.82 -21.01
C ARG A 148 -4.61 0.51 -21.78
N ASN A 149 -3.63 -0.39 -21.69
CA ASN A 149 -3.65 -1.69 -22.37
C ASN A 149 -4.09 -2.84 -21.44
N LEU A 150 -4.33 -2.57 -20.16
CA LEU A 150 -4.77 -3.59 -19.21
C LEU A 150 -6.27 -3.83 -19.34
N THR A 151 -6.67 -5.07 -19.60
CA THR A 151 -8.08 -5.47 -19.69
C THR A 151 -8.54 -6.13 -18.40
N SER A 152 -9.79 -5.91 -17.99
CA SER A 152 -10.36 -6.43 -16.72
C SER A 152 -10.45 -7.96 -16.60
N ASN A 153 -10.22 -8.71 -17.69
CA ASN A 153 -10.54 -10.15 -17.78
C ASN A 153 -9.38 -11.02 -18.27
N GLY A 154 -8.11 -10.65 -18.09
CA GLY A 154 -7.06 -11.51 -18.62
C GLY A 154 -5.61 -11.15 -18.34
N ILE A 155 -4.76 -11.97 -18.97
CA ILE A 155 -3.30 -11.91 -18.98
C ILE A 155 -2.87 -10.59 -19.65
N GLY A 156 -2.64 -9.58 -18.84
CA GLY A 156 -2.02 -8.33 -19.29
C GLY A 156 -0.59 -8.62 -19.72
N SER A 157 -0.22 -8.23 -20.94
CA SER A 157 1.15 -8.36 -21.42
C SER A 157 1.94 -7.10 -21.05
N PRO A 158 3.12 -7.24 -20.45
CA PRO A 158 3.97 -6.09 -20.20
C PRO A 158 4.44 -5.48 -21.51
N ILE A 159 4.58 -4.15 -21.56
CA ILE A 159 5.18 -3.46 -22.69
C ILE A 159 6.71 -3.61 -22.71
N TYR A 160 7.32 -3.81 -21.54
CA TYR A 160 8.74 -4.15 -21.41
C TYR A 160 8.96 -5.22 -20.35
N LYS A 161 9.96 -6.07 -20.61
CA LYS A 161 10.49 -7.04 -19.67
C LYS A 161 11.99 -6.79 -19.52
N PHE A 162 12.42 -6.45 -18.31
CA PHE A 162 13.81 -6.14 -18.00
C PHE A 162 14.46 -7.35 -17.33
N GLU A 163 15.46 -7.90 -18.01
CA GLU A 163 16.23 -9.07 -17.56
C GLU A 163 17.65 -8.64 -17.21
N GLY A 164 18.13 -9.04 -16.03
CA GLY A 164 19.48 -8.69 -15.57
C GLY A 164 19.76 -9.11 -14.13
N HIS A 165 18.74 -9.16 -13.28
CA HIS A 165 18.85 -9.74 -11.95
C HIS A 165 18.95 -11.28 -12.00
N LYS A 166 19.60 -11.84 -11.00
CA LYS A 166 19.83 -13.30 -10.84
C LYS A 166 19.08 -13.92 -9.68
N ALA A 167 18.33 -13.12 -8.93
CA ALA A 167 17.48 -13.52 -7.82
C ALA A 167 16.24 -12.61 -7.75
N ALA A 168 15.37 -12.84 -6.75
CA ALA A 168 14.09 -12.13 -6.61
C ALA A 168 14.28 -10.61 -6.54
N VAL A 169 13.49 -9.88 -7.34
CA VAL A 169 13.47 -8.42 -7.31
C VAL A 169 12.60 -7.97 -6.14
N LEU A 170 13.20 -7.25 -5.20
CA LEU A 170 12.57 -6.86 -3.94
C LEU A 170 12.04 -5.42 -3.95
N CYS A 171 12.59 -4.56 -4.80
CA CYS A 171 12.16 -3.18 -4.90
C CYS A 171 12.36 -2.64 -6.32
N VAL A 172 11.41 -1.80 -6.76
CA VAL A 172 11.49 -0.99 -7.96
C VAL A 172 11.08 0.44 -7.59
N GLN A 173 11.77 1.44 -8.14
CA GLN A 173 11.47 2.85 -7.92
C GLN A 173 11.76 3.67 -9.17
N TRP A 174 10.78 4.42 -9.64
CA TRP A 174 10.94 5.42 -10.67
C TRP A 174 11.87 6.54 -10.21
N SER A 175 12.64 7.08 -11.15
CA SER A 175 13.38 8.31 -10.90
C SER A 175 12.39 9.46 -10.77
N PRO A 176 12.50 10.30 -9.73
CA PRO A 176 11.68 11.49 -9.58
C PRO A 176 12.09 12.64 -10.53
N ASP A 177 13.25 12.52 -11.19
CA ASP A 177 13.83 13.56 -12.04
C ASP A 177 13.83 13.20 -13.53
N LYS A 178 13.74 11.90 -13.87
CA LYS A 178 13.91 11.39 -15.23
C LYS A 178 12.78 10.42 -15.57
N SER A 179 11.88 10.84 -16.46
CA SER A 179 10.67 10.11 -16.85
C SER A 179 10.88 8.68 -17.37
N SER A 180 12.05 8.40 -17.94
CA SER A 180 12.39 7.10 -18.52
C SER A 180 13.22 6.18 -17.62
N VAL A 181 13.70 6.69 -16.49
CA VAL A 181 14.70 6.02 -15.66
C VAL A 181 14.08 5.46 -14.40
N PHE A 182 14.48 4.25 -14.02
CA PHE A 182 14.12 3.65 -12.75
C PHE A 182 15.26 2.80 -12.19
N GLY A 183 15.21 2.55 -10.89
CA GLY A 183 16.09 1.62 -10.20
C GLY A 183 15.36 0.33 -9.84
N SER A 184 16.09 -0.77 -9.78
CA SER A 184 15.62 -2.01 -9.15
C SER A 184 16.71 -2.63 -8.27
N SER A 185 16.31 -3.27 -7.18
CA SER A 185 17.21 -4.00 -6.29
C SER A 185 16.69 -5.40 -6.01
N ALA A 186 17.59 -6.37 -5.92
CA ALA A 186 17.26 -7.78 -5.78
C ALA A 186 18.10 -8.48 -4.71
N GLU A 187 17.71 -9.71 -4.38
CA GLU A 187 18.44 -10.60 -3.46
C GLU A 187 19.84 -11.00 -3.97
N ASP A 188 20.16 -10.72 -5.23
CA ASP A 188 21.48 -10.94 -5.81
C ASP A 188 22.53 -9.91 -5.34
N GLY A 189 22.11 -8.94 -4.52
CA GLY A 189 22.97 -7.89 -3.97
C GLY A 189 23.28 -6.77 -4.97
N LEU A 190 22.59 -6.73 -6.11
CA LEU A 190 22.77 -5.70 -7.12
C LEU A 190 21.64 -4.68 -7.11
N LEU A 191 22.02 -3.44 -7.41
CA LEU A 191 21.12 -2.37 -7.80
C LEU A 191 21.37 -2.09 -9.28
N ASN A 192 20.32 -2.22 -10.09
CA ASN A 192 20.35 -1.89 -11.51
C ASN A 192 19.65 -0.55 -11.75
N ILE A 193 20.20 0.24 -12.68
CA ILE A 193 19.56 1.46 -13.19
C ILE A 193 19.21 1.23 -14.65
N TRP A 194 17.96 1.49 -14.98
CA TRP A 194 17.38 1.24 -16.30
C TRP A 194 16.96 2.57 -16.93
N ASP A 195 16.96 2.62 -18.25
CA ASP A 195 16.44 3.73 -19.05
C ASP A 195 15.68 3.08 -20.22
N TYR A 196 14.34 3.08 -20.19
CA TYR A 196 13.56 2.33 -21.17
C TYR A 196 13.51 2.98 -22.56
N ASP A 197 14.04 4.21 -22.69
CA ASP A 197 14.17 4.93 -23.95
C ASP A 197 15.48 4.59 -24.70
N LYS A 198 16.36 3.74 -24.13
CA LYS A 198 17.65 3.34 -24.70
C LYS A 198 17.79 1.84 -24.87
#